data_AF-A0A752GEL5-F1
#
_entry.id   AF-A0A752GEL5-F1
#
_cell.length_a   1.000
_cell.length_b   1.000
_cell.length_c   1.000
_cell.angle_alpha   90.00
_cell.angle_beta   90.00
_cell.angle_gamma   90.00
#
_symmetry.space_group_name_H-M   'P 1'
#
loop_
_entity.id
_entity.type
_entity.pdbx_description
1 polymer ?
#
loop_
_entity_poly.entity_id
_entity_poly.type
_entity_poly.pdbx_seq_one_letter_code
_entity_poly.pdbx_strand_id
1 'polypeptide(L)'
;ECEPYITADDRLMQDCAAQIVEGIRILAHILQPREVLIGIEDNKPQAISMLRAVLADAHDISLRVIPTKYPSGGAKQLTQILTGKQVPHGGRSSDIGVLMQNVGTAYAVKRAVVDGEPITERVVTLTGEAVSRPGNVWARLGTPVRHLLNDAGFCPSADQMVIMGGPLMGFTLPWLDVPVVKITNCLLAPSVTEMGAPQEEKSCIRCSACADACPADLLPQQLYWFSKGQQHDKATAHHIADCIECGACAWVCPSNIPLVQYFRQEKAEINAIRLEEKRAAEAKARFEARQARLEREKAARLARHKSAAVQPAAKDQDAIAAALARVKEKQAQATQPVVIQAGSLPDNSAVIAAREARKAQARAKQAAHPVADSAISGGDPRKAAVEAAIARAKARKQEQQAGSEPAEPVDPRKAAVEAAIARAKARKQEQQAGSEPAEPVDPRKAAVEAAIARAKARKQEQQAGGEPAEPVDPRKAAVEAAIARAKARKQEQQAGSEPAEPADPRKAAVAAAIARVQAKKAAQQQVVNED
;
A
#
# COMPACT_ATOMS: atom_id res chain seq x y z
N GLU A 1 -26.87 1.61 -11.51
CA GLU A 1 -26.37 3.00 -11.64
C GLU A 1 -27.22 3.91 -10.77
N CYS A 2 -26.66 4.43 -9.67
CA CYS A 2 -27.38 5.23 -8.66
C CYS A 2 -26.73 6.61 -8.41
N GLU A 3 -25.57 6.86 -9.00
CA GLU A 3 -24.83 8.11 -8.86
C GLU A 3 -25.52 9.22 -9.66
N PRO A 4 -25.72 10.43 -9.12
CA PRO A 4 -26.35 11.52 -9.85
C PRO A 4 -25.62 11.83 -11.17
N TYR A 5 -26.35 12.36 -12.15
CA TYR A 5 -25.90 12.68 -13.52
C TYR A 5 -25.53 11.49 -14.42
N ILE A 6 -25.10 10.36 -13.87
CA ILE A 6 -24.62 9.25 -14.70
C ILE A 6 -25.82 8.49 -15.31
N THR A 7 -25.79 8.31 -16.63
CA THR A 7 -26.84 7.61 -17.40
C THR A 7 -26.27 6.60 -18.40
N ALA A 8 -24.99 6.28 -18.32
CA ALA A 8 -24.29 5.43 -19.28
C ALA A 8 -24.81 3.98 -19.23
N ASP A 9 -24.99 3.42 -18.03
CA ASP A 9 -25.54 2.07 -17.86
C ASP A 9 -27.03 2.05 -18.20
N ASP A 10 -27.79 3.08 -17.83
CA ASP A 10 -29.20 3.23 -18.23
C ASP A 10 -29.36 3.22 -19.75
N ARG A 11 -28.58 4.05 -20.47
CA ARG A 11 -28.63 4.10 -21.93
C ARG A 11 -28.21 2.78 -22.57
N LEU A 12 -27.19 2.14 -22.01
CA LEU A 12 -26.75 0.82 -22.48
C LEU A 12 -27.86 -0.24 -22.32
N MET A 13 -28.60 -0.22 -21.20
CA MET A 13 -29.74 -1.11 -20.98
C MET A 13 -30.90 -0.84 -21.95
N GLN A 14 -31.12 0.42 -22.35
CA GLN A 14 -32.16 0.76 -23.33
C GLN A 14 -31.78 0.28 -24.74
N ASP A 15 -30.54 0.55 -25.17
CA ASP A 15 -30.12 0.34 -26.56
C ASP A 15 -29.62 -1.08 -26.84
N CYS A 16 -29.10 -1.77 -25.82
CA CYS A 16 -28.41 -3.04 -25.96
C CYS A 16 -28.96 -4.13 -25.03
N ALA A 17 -30.26 -4.07 -24.67
CA ALA A 17 -30.90 -5.01 -23.76
C ALA A 17 -30.68 -6.49 -24.15
N ALA A 18 -30.86 -6.83 -25.43
CA ALA A 18 -30.71 -8.19 -25.93
C ALA A 18 -29.28 -8.72 -25.77
N GLN A 19 -28.29 -7.89 -26.11
CA GLN A 19 -26.87 -8.22 -26.00
C GLN A 19 -26.43 -8.36 -24.54
N ILE A 20 -26.98 -7.53 -23.63
CA ILE A 20 -26.75 -7.68 -22.19
C ILE A 20 -27.27 -9.03 -21.70
N VAL A 21 -28.52 -9.39 -22.07
CA VAL A 21 -29.13 -10.67 -21.68
C VAL A 21 -28.33 -11.87 -22.21
N GLU A 22 -27.85 -11.80 -23.45
CA GLU A 22 -26.96 -12.83 -24.01
C GLU A 22 -25.64 -12.95 -23.22
N GLY A 23 -25.02 -11.82 -22.87
CA GLY A 23 -23.85 -11.79 -22.00
C GLY A 23 -24.09 -12.39 -20.61
N ILE A 24 -25.27 -12.13 -20.04
CA ILE A 24 -25.72 -12.75 -18.78
C ILE A 24 -25.86 -14.26 -18.93
N ARG A 25 -26.43 -14.75 -20.04
CA ARG A 25 -26.58 -16.20 -20.30
C ARG A 25 -25.23 -16.91 -20.45
N ILE A 26 -24.25 -16.27 -21.09
CA ILE A 26 -22.88 -16.78 -21.18
C ILE A 26 -22.28 -16.89 -19.77
N LEU A 27 -22.41 -15.85 -18.95
CA LEU A 27 -21.95 -15.88 -17.56
C LEU A 27 -22.66 -16.96 -16.75
N ALA A 28 -23.98 -17.12 -16.92
CA ALA A 28 -24.76 -18.16 -16.26
C ALA A 28 -24.30 -19.56 -16.67
N HIS A 29 -23.98 -19.78 -17.94
CA HIS A 29 -23.43 -21.05 -18.41
C HIS A 29 -22.06 -21.38 -17.77
N ILE A 30 -21.18 -20.38 -17.62
CA ILE A 30 -19.86 -20.58 -17.03
C ILE A 30 -19.94 -20.83 -15.52
N LEU A 31 -20.79 -20.06 -14.83
CA LEU A 31 -20.83 -20.01 -13.36
C LEU A 31 -21.83 -20.98 -12.75
N GLN A 32 -22.80 -21.46 -13.53
CA GLN A 32 -23.89 -22.33 -13.09
C GLN A 32 -24.58 -21.82 -11.81
N PRO A 33 -25.04 -20.55 -11.77
CA PRO A 33 -25.68 -20.00 -10.59
C PRO A 33 -27.05 -20.64 -10.36
N ARG A 34 -27.50 -20.65 -9.10
CA ARG A 34 -28.86 -21.12 -8.75
C ARG A 34 -29.95 -20.16 -9.22
N GLU A 35 -29.66 -18.87 -9.23
CA GLU A 35 -30.60 -17.81 -9.61
C GLU A 35 -29.80 -16.65 -10.23
N VAL A 36 -30.39 -16.00 -11.25
CA VAL A 36 -29.84 -14.82 -11.90
C VAL A 36 -30.79 -13.66 -11.73
N LEU A 37 -30.30 -12.56 -11.13
CA LEU A 37 -31.09 -11.37 -10.82
C LEU A 37 -30.52 -10.16 -11.56
N ILE A 38 -31.39 -9.37 -12.19
CA ILE A 38 -31.08 -8.03 -12.69
C ILE A 38 -31.77 -7.01 -11.78
N GLY A 39 -31.00 -6.17 -11.08
CA GLY A 39 -31.52 -5.08 -10.27
C GLY A 39 -31.51 -3.76 -11.03
N ILE A 40 -32.67 -3.09 -11.15
CA ILE A 40 -32.79 -1.77 -11.81
C ILE A 40 -33.59 -0.83 -10.92
N GLU A 41 -33.17 0.42 -10.80
CA GLU A 41 -33.90 1.44 -10.06
C GLU A 41 -35.22 1.83 -10.76
N ASP A 42 -36.25 2.14 -9.97
CA ASP A 42 -37.59 2.52 -10.46
C ASP A 42 -37.61 3.80 -11.32
N ASN A 43 -36.59 4.66 -11.21
CA ASN A 43 -36.44 5.84 -12.04
C ASN A 43 -35.96 5.58 -13.49
N LYS A 44 -35.83 4.32 -13.92
CA LYS A 44 -35.38 3.93 -15.28
C LYS A 44 -36.46 3.15 -16.05
N PRO A 45 -37.64 3.76 -16.29
CA PRO A 45 -38.79 3.04 -16.87
C PRO A 45 -38.54 2.52 -18.28
N GLN A 46 -37.77 3.24 -19.11
CA GLN A 46 -37.44 2.78 -20.47
C GLN A 46 -36.54 1.54 -20.44
N ALA A 47 -35.48 1.54 -19.63
CA ALA A 47 -34.61 0.37 -19.48
C ALA A 47 -35.37 -0.85 -18.94
N ILE A 48 -36.25 -0.63 -17.94
CA ILE A 48 -37.13 -1.69 -17.41
C ILE A 48 -38.03 -2.24 -18.52
N SER A 49 -38.64 -1.37 -19.33
CA SER A 49 -39.51 -1.78 -20.44
C SER A 49 -38.75 -2.62 -21.47
N MET A 50 -37.57 -2.17 -21.90
CA MET A 50 -36.75 -2.89 -22.88
C MET A 50 -36.29 -4.26 -22.36
N LEU A 51 -35.83 -4.35 -21.12
CA LEU A 51 -35.41 -5.62 -20.54
C LEU A 51 -36.59 -6.58 -20.29
N ARG A 52 -37.77 -6.06 -19.91
CA ARG A 52 -38.98 -6.89 -19.82
C ARG A 52 -39.39 -7.45 -21.18
N ALA A 53 -39.29 -6.66 -22.24
CA ALA A 53 -39.61 -7.13 -23.59
C ALA A 53 -38.67 -8.24 -24.04
N VAL A 54 -37.35 -8.10 -23.79
CA VAL A 54 -36.35 -9.13 -24.12
C VAL A 54 -36.53 -10.40 -23.27
N LEU A 55 -37.01 -10.26 -22.03
CA LEU A 55 -37.21 -11.37 -21.09
C LEU A 55 -38.63 -11.94 -21.08
N ALA A 56 -39.52 -11.53 -21.99
CA ALA A 56 -40.95 -11.88 -21.92
C ALA A 56 -41.21 -13.40 -21.84
N ASP A 57 -40.44 -14.19 -22.59
CA ASP A 57 -40.54 -15.66 -22.63
C ASP A 57 -39.40 -16.37 -21.88
N ALA A 58 -38.64 -15.61 -21.10
CA ALA A 58 -37.44 -16.09 -20.42
C ALA A 58 -37.71 -16.33 -18.93
N HIS A 59 -37.36 -17.53 -18.44
CA HIS A 59 -37.49 -17.90 -17.02
C HIS A 59 -36.13 -18.11 -16.34
N ASP A 60 -35.02 -17.95 -17.08
CA ASP A 60 -33.66 -18.10 -16.59
C ASP A 60 -33.15 -16.88 -15.81
N ILE A 61 -33.76 -15.71 -16.03
CA ILE A 61 -33.32 -14.43 -15.45
C ILE A 61 -34.52 -13.68 -14.86
N SER A 62 -34.40 -13.23 -13.61
CA SER A 62 -35.43 -12.44 -12.94
C SER A 62 -35.05 -10.96 -12.86
N LEU A 63 -35.91 -10.09 -13.40
CA LEU A 63 -35.79 -8.64 -13.28
C LEU A 63 -36.45 -8.15 -11.99
N ARG A 64 -35.69 -7.40 -11.18
CA ARG A 64 -36.15 -6.81 -9.91
C ARG A 64 -36.00 -5.29 -9.96
N VAL A 65 -37.12 -4.60 -9.79
CA VAL A 65 -37.15 -3.13 -9.68
C VAL A 65 -36.92 -2.75 -8.22
N ILE A 66 -36.00 -1.83 -7.96
CA ILE A 66 -35.62 -1.38 -6.61
C ILE A 66 -35.87 0.13 -6.45
N PRO A 67 -36.07 0.64 -5.23
CA PRO A 67 -36.25 2.08 -5.00
C PRO A 67 -35.01 2.90 -5.36
N THR A 68 -35.21 4.07 -5.97
CA THR A 68 -34.13 5.04 -6.21
C THR A 68 -33.66 5.68 -4.90
N LYS A 69 -32.66 5.06 -4.26
CA LYS A 69 -32.03 5.57 -3.03
C LYS A 69 -30.53 5.39 -3.10
N TYR A 70 -29.76 6.47 -3.03
CA TYR A 70 -28.31 6.39 -2.95
C TYR A 70 -27.84 5.86 -1.58
N PRO A 71 -26.85 4.94 -1.49
CA PRO A 71 -26.11 4.26 -2.57
C PRO A 71 -26.56 2.79 -2.78
N SER A 72 -27.82 2.56 -3.18
CA SER A 72 -28.35 1.19 -3.37
C SER A 72 -27.67 0.41 -4.50
N GLY A 73 -26.96 1.10 -5.41
CA GLY A 73 -26.14 0.45 -6.45
C GLY A 73 -24.82 -0.12 -5.96
N GLY A 74 -24.43 0.11 -4.69
CA GLY A 74 -23.23 -0.47 -4.09
C GLY A 74 -23.35 -1.98 -3.92
N ALA A 75 -22.25 -2.72 -4.08
CA ALA A 75 -22.32 -4.18 -4.15
C ALA A 75 -22.90 -4.86 -2.91
N LYS A 76 -22.53 -4.37 -1.71
CA LYS A 76 -23.06 -4.90 -0.45
C LYS A 76 -24.55 -4.56 -0.29
N GLN A 77 -24.93 -3.30 -0.59
CA GLN A 77 -26.30 -2.80 -0.49
C GLN A 77 -27.23 -3.51 -1.46
N LEU A 78 -26.84 -3.61 -2.74
CA LEU A 78 -27.63 -4.27 -3.76
C LEU A 78 -27.82 -5.76 -3.47
N THR A 79 -26.76 -6.44 -2.99
CA THR A 79 -26.84 -7.85 -2.59
C THR A 79 -27.86 -8.03 -1.46
N GLN A 80 -27.84 -7.16 -0.45
CA GLN A 80 -28.81 -7.22 0.65
C GLN A 80 -30.24 -6.94 0.18
N ILE A 81 -30.44 -5.95 -0.70
CA ILE A 81 -31.78 -5.61 -1.24
C ILE A 81 -32.35 -6.78 -2.06
N LEU A 82 -31.53 -7.43 -2.89
CA LEU A 82 -31.99 -8.48 -3.80
C LEU A 82 -32.09 -9.86 -3.13
N THR A 83 -31.19 -10.18 -2.19
CA THR A 83 -31.07 -11.55 -1.64
C THR A 83 -31.40 -11.64 -0.16
N GLY A 84 -31.51 -10.51 0.55
CA GLY A 84 -31.62 -10.45 2.01
C GLY A 84 -30.34 -10.82 2.76
N LYS A 85 -29.26 -11.21 2.08
CA LYS A 85 -27.99 -11.62 2.69
C LYS A 85 -27.05 -10.43 2.85
N GLN A 86 -26.36 -10.37 3.98
CA GLN A 86 -25.32 -9.38 4.24
C GLN A 86 -23.93 -9.97 3.98
N VAL A 87 -23.06 -9.16 3.40
CA VAL A 87 -21.65 -9.52 3.19
C VAL A 87 -20.89 -9.31 4.51
N PRO A 88 -20.15 -10.32 5.00
CA PRO A 88 -19.41 -10.19 6.26
C PRO A 88 -18.31 -9.13 6.19
N HIS A 89 -17.91 -8.61 7.36
CA HIS A 89 -16.80 -7.65 7.47
C HIS A 89 -15.53 -8.23 6.82
N GLY A 90 -14.84 -7.42 6.00
CA GLY A 90 -13.62 -7.83 5.30
C GLY A 90 -13.81 -8.93 4.24
N GLY A 91 -15.04 -9.43 4.08
CA GLY A 91 -15.40 -10.41 3.06
C GLY A 91 -15.87 -9.77 1.76
N ARG A 92 -16.00 -10.61 0.75
CA ARG A 92 -16.52 -10.28 -0.57
C ARG A 92 -17.89 -10.93 -0.76
N SER A 93 -18.69 -10.42 -1.68
CA SER A 93 -19.97 -11.05 -2.05
C SER A 93 -19.78 -12.52 -2.49
N SER A 94 -18.62 -12.85 -3.07
CA SER A 94 -18.26 -14.22 -3.44
C SER A 94 -18.24 -15.17 -2.25
N ASP A 95 -17.94 -14.68 -1.05
CA ASP A 95 -17.82 -15.50 0.16
C ASP A 95 -19.20 -15.97 0.65
N ILE A 96 -20.28 -15.26 0.26
CA ILE A 96 -21.67 -15.66 0.48
C ILE A 96 -22.32 -16.31 -0.75
N GLY A 97 -21.50 -16.65 -1.76
CA GLY A 97 -21.94 -17.28 -3.01
C GLY A 97 -22.65 -16.33 -3.97
N VAL A 98 -22.41 -15.02 -3.88
CA VAL A 98 -23.02 -14.00 -4.76
C VAL A 98 -21.95 -13.34 -5.61
N LEU A 99 -22.10 -13.42 -6.92
CA LEU A 99 -21.28 -12.67 -7.87
C LEU A 99 -22.09 -11.51 -8.44
N MET A 100 -21.61 -10.28 -8.23
CA MET A 100 -22.22 -9.10 -8.81
C MET A 100 -21.41 -8.65 -10.04
N GLN A 101 -22.11 -8.38 -11.14
CA GLN A 101 -21.52 -7.84 -12.35
C GLN A 101 -22.27 -6.59 -12.78
N ASN A 102 -21.53 -5.57 -13.24
CA ASN A 102 -22.12 -4.40 -13.88
C ASN A 102 -22.69 -4.80 -15.27
N VAL A 103 -23.74 -4.13 -15.72
CA VAL A 103 -24.38 -4.39 -17.03
C VAL A 103 -23.45 -4.16 -18.22
N GLY A 104 -22.57 -3.15 -18.14
CA GLY A 104 -21.50 -2.93 -19.12
C GLY A 104 -20.50 -4.07 -19.18
N THR A 105 -20.25 -4.76 -18.06
CA THR A 105 -19.43 -5.98 -18.06
C THR A 105 -20.14 -7.12 -18.79
N ALA A 106 -21.43 -7.34 -18.52
CA ALA A 106 -22.20 -8.38 -19.21
C ALA A 106 -22.24 -8.14 -20.73
N TYR A 107 -22.48 -6.89 -21.16
CA TYR A 107 -22.39 -6.50 -22.56
C TYR A 107 -21.01 -6.78 -23.18
N ALA A 108 -19.93 -6.45 -22.46
CA ALA A 108 -18.57 -6.72 -22.93
C ALA A 108 -18.26 -8.23 -23.03
N VAL A 109 -18.83 -9.07 -22.14
CA VAL A 109 -18.67 -10.54 -22.22
C VAL A 109 -19.30 -11.08 -23.50
N LYS A 110 -20.51 -10.63 -23.86
CA LYS A 110 -21.15 -10.99 -25.13
C LYS A 110 -20.22 -10.67 -26.29
N ARG A 111 -19.74 -9.43 -26.39
CA ARG A 111 -18.82 -9.00 -27.48
C ARG A 111 -17.56 -9.85 -27.54
N ALA A 112 -16.94 -10.13 -26.41
CA ALA A 112 -15.71 -10.91 -26.36
C ALA A 112 -15.90 -12.37 -26.82
N VAL A 113 -17.02 -13.00 -26.44
CA VAL A 113 -17.24 -14.43 -26.68
C VAL A 113 -17.94 -14.69 -28.03
N VAL A 114 -18.95 -13.89 -28.38
CA VAL A 114 -19.75 -14.07 -29.60
C VAL A 114 -19.12 -13.36 -30.78
N ASP A 115 -18.70 -12.10 -30.57
CA ASP A 115 -18.22 -11.25 -31.67
C ASP A 115 -16.68 -11.32 -31.83
N GLY A 116 -15.97 -11.93 -30.86
CA GLY A 116 -14.51 -12.01 -30.84
C GLY A 116 -13.82 -10.67 -30.54
N GLU A 117 -14.55 -9.71 -29.97
CA GLU A 117 -14.09 -8.34 -29.79
C GLU A 117 -13.68 -8.06 -28.34
N PRO A 118 -12.41 -7.68 -28.06
CA PRO A 118 -12.02 -7.24 -26.73
C PRO A 118 -12.66 -5.89 -26.39
N ILE A 119 -12.68 -5.53 -25.10
CA ILE A 119 -13.15 -4.21 -24.67
C ILE A 119 -12.19 -3.11 -25.17
N THR A 120 -12.56 -2.48 -26.28
CA THR A 120 -11.81 -1.37 -26.89
C THR A 120 -12.45 -0.01 -26.60
N GLU A 121 -13.72 -0.01 -26.22
CA GLU A 121 -14.54 1.18 -25.96
C GLU A 121 -15.58 0.91 -24.86
N ARG A 122 -16.13 1.99 -24.31
CA ARG A 122 -17.26 1.93 -23.39
C ARG A 122 -18.16 3.15 -23.54
N VAL A 123 -19.39 3.05 -23.05
CA VAL A 123 -20.27 4.21 -22.92
C VAL A 123 -19.75 5.10 -21.78
N VAL A 124 -19.71 6.40 -22.05
CA VAL A 124 -19.33 7.45 -21.11
C VAL A 124 -20.37 8.56 -21.15
N THR A 125 -20.90 8.93 -19.98
CA THR A 125 -21.74 10.11 -19.84
C THR A 125 -20.88 11.37 -19.82
N LEU A 126 -21.16 12.32 -20.71
CA LEU A 126 -20.57 13.66 -20.73
C LEU A 126 -21.65 14.65 -20.27
N THR A 127 -21.41 15.38 -19.19
CA THR A 127 -22.45 16.19 -18.55
C THR A 127 -21.86 17.34 -17.72
N GLY A 128 -22.72 18.23 -17.25
CA GLY A 128 -22.41 19.43 -16.47
C GLY A 128 -22.65 20.70 -17.27
N GLU A 129 -22.87 21.82 -16.57
CA GLU A 129 -23.21 23.10 -17.18
C GLU A 129 -22.10 23.69 -18.06
N ALA A 130 -20.85 23.27 -17.88
CA ALA A 130 -19.75 23.68 -18.77
C ALA A 130 -19.74 22.92 -20.11
N VAL A 131 -20.66 21.99 -20.33
CA VAL A 131 -20.78 21.18 -21.55
C VAL A 131 -22.03 21.61 -22.33
N SER A 132 -21.85 22.11 -23.55
CA SER A 132 -22.97 22.59 -24.38
C SER A 132 -23.83 21.46 -24.95
N ARG A 133 -23.27 20.27 -25.17
CA ARG A 133 -23.98 19.10 -25.71
C ARG A 133 -23.82 17.90 -24.76
N PRO A 134 -24.53 17.89 -23.61
CA PRO A 134 -24.49 16.75 -22.70
C PRO A 134 -25.10 15.51 -23.38
N GLY A 135 -24.58 14.33 -23.06
CA GLY A 135 -25.04 13.08 -23.65
C GLY A 135 -24.14 11.90 -23.35
N ASN A 136 -24.51 10.74 -23.88
CA ASN A 136 -23.74 9.51 -23.75
C ASN A 136 -23.01 9.22 -25.07
N VAL A 137 -21.71 8.92 -24.99
CA VAL A 137 -20.87 8.63 -26.16
C VAL A 137 -20.16 7.29 -26.01
N TRP A 138 -19.89 6.64 -27.14
CA TRP A 138 -18.93 5.54 -27.19
C TRP A 138 -17.51 6.10 -27.21
N ALA A 139 -16.77 5.90 -26.12
CA ALA A 139 -15.39 6.34 -26.00
C ALA A 139 -14.44 5.15 -26.05
N ARG A 140 -13.47 5.22 -26.98
CA ARG A 140 -12.34 4.29 -26.99
C ARG A 140 -11.49 4.45 -25.74
N LEU A 141 -11.03 3.32 -25.20
CA LEU A 141 -10.07 3.31 -24.11
C LEU A 141 -8.75 3.91 -24.60
N GLY A 142 -8.17 4.83 -23.82
CA GLY A 142 -6.98 5.59 -24.18
C GLY A 142 -7.27 6.98 -24.78
N THR A 143 -8.50 7.26 -25.21
CA THR A 143 -8.87 8.59 -25.72
C THR A 143 -8.64 9.65 -24.64
N PRO A 144 -7.94 10.77 -24.93
CA PRO A 144 -7.78 11.84 -23.95
C PRO A 144 -9.12 12.44 -23.54
N VAL A 145 -9.31 12.70 -22.24
CA VAL A 145 -10.54 13.33 -21.73
C VAL A 145 -10.86 14.65 -22.43
N ARG A 146 -9.82 15.47 -22.72
CA ARG A 146 -9.97 16.70 -23.50
C ARG A 146 -10.66 16.51 -24.84
N HIS A 147 -10.44 15.38 -25.51
CA HIS A 147 -11.00 15.13 -26.83
C HIS A 147 -12.51 14.95 -26.74
N LEU A 148 -12.96 14.15 -25.76
CA LEU A 148 -14.39 13.95 -25.52
C LEU A 148 -15.09 15.23 -25.06
N LEU A 149 -14.45 16.00 -24.17
CA LEU A 149 -15.00 17.27 -23.71
C LEU A 149 -15.12 18.29 -24.84
N ASN A 150 -14.10 18.41 -25.68
CA ASN A 150 -14.14 19.29 -26.85
C ASN A 150 -15.25 18.86 -27.83
N ASP A 151 -15.41 17.55 -28.05
CA ASP A 151 -16.50 17.02 -28.87
C ASP A 151 -17.86 17.37 -28.27
N ALA A 152 -18.03 17.31 -26.94
CA ALA A 152 -19.25 17.74 -26.27
C ALA A 152 -19.41 19.28 -26.18
N GLY A 153 -18.50 20.05 -26.77
CA GLY A 153 -18.52 21.51 -26.78
C GLY A 153 -18.30 22.11 -25.38
N PHE A 154 -17.22 21.68 -24.74
CA PHE A 154 -16.77 22.15 -23.43
C PHE A 154 -16.33 23.61 -23.45
N CYS A 155 -16.93 24.41 -22.58
CA CYS A 155 -16.70 25.84 -22.40
C CYS A 155 -16.18 26.08 -20.97
N PRO A 156 -14.86 26.02 -20.75
CA PRO A 156 -14.29 26.12 -19.40
C PRO A 156 -14.43 27.53 -18.82
N SER A 157 -14.81 27.60 -17.55
CA SER A 157 -14.63 28.77 -16.69
C SER A 157 -13.17 28.90 -16.17
N ALA A 158 -12.83 30.02 -15.53
CA ALA A 158 -11.48 30.28 -15.04
C ALA A 158 -10.96 29.21 -14.05
N ASP A 159 -11.84 28.70 -13.19
CA ASP A 159 -11.54 27.66 -12.19
C ASP A 159 -12.23 26.32 -12.54
N GLN A 160 -12.34 26.02 -13.82
CA GLN A 160 -13.09 24.86 -14.29
C GLN A 160 -12.48 23.55 -13.79
N MET A 161 -13.24 22.84 -12.97
CA MET A 161 -12.91 21.47 -12.58
C MET A 161 -13.60 20.45 -13.50
N VAL A 162 -12.96 19.31 -13.70
CA VAL A 162 -13.57 18.16 -14.38
C VAL A 162 -13.46 16.96 -13.45
N ILE A 163 -14.59 16.31 -13.20
CA ILE A 163 -14.72 15.16 -12.30
C ILE A 163 -14.89 13.92 -13.16
N MET A 164 -14.02 12.93 -12.93
CA MET A 164 -14.21 11.60 -13.49
C MET A 164 -15.04 10.75 -12.52
N GLY A 165 -16.24 10.36 -12.95
CA GLY A 165 -17.29 9.80 -12.11
C GLY A 165 -18.42 10.81 -11.89
N GLY A 166 -19.22 10.60 -10.85
CA GLY A 166 -20.28 11.53 -10.46
C GLY A 166 -19.87 12.42 -9.28
N PRO A 167 -20.78 13.27 -8.78
CA PRO A 167 -20.45 14.31 -7.79
C PRO A 167 -20.07 13.76 -6.41
N LEU A 168 -20.49 12.55 -6.03
CA LEU A 168 -20.22 11.94 -4.72
C LEU A 168 -19.00 11.03 -4.74
N MET A 169 -18.95 10.08 -5.67
CA MET A 169 -17.86 9.10 -5.76
C MET A 169 -16.70 9.53 -6.66
N GLY A 170 -16.90 10.52 -7.52
CA GLY A 170 -15.90 10.95 -8.49
C GLY A 170 -14.64 11.56 -7.86
N PHE A 171 -13.67 11.84 -8.71
CA PHE A 171 -12.47 12.59 -8.34
C PHE A 171 -12.14 13.62 -9.41
N THR A 172 -11.65 14.77 -8.95
CA THR A 172 -11.21 15.85 -9.83
C THR A 172 -9.96 15.44 -10.60
N LEU A 173 -9.99 15.63 -11.91
CA LEU A 173 -8.85 15.38 -12.76
C LEU A 173 -7.83 16.51 -12.62
N PRO A 174 -6.54 16.17 -12.42
CA PRO A 174 -5.47 17.18 -12.33
C PRO A 174 -5.13 17.80 -13.68
N TRP A 175 -5.40 17.09 -14.79
CA TRP A 175 -5.25 17.56 -16.17
C TRP A 175 -6.22 16.83 -17.09
N LEU A 176 -6.56 17.44 -18.24
CA LEU A 176 -7.52 16.87 -19.21
C LEU A 176 -6.88 15.92 -20.23
N ASP A 177 -5.56 15.82 -20.26
CA ASP A 177 -4.81 14.86 -21.09
C ASP A 177 -4.78 13.44 -20.52
N VAL A 178 -5.49 13.18 -19.42
CA VAL A 178 -5.62 11.81 -18.90
C VAL A 178 -6.41 10.93 -19.89
N PRO A 179 -6.06 9.65 -20.02
CA PRO A 179 -6.80 8.74 -20.88
C PRO A 179 -8.12 8.32 -20.23
N VAL A 180 -9.14 8.14 -21.05
CA VAL A 180 -10.33 7.35 -20.72
C VAL A 180 -9.89 5.92 -20.45
N VAL A 181 -10.29 5.36 -19.32
CA VAL A 181 -9.95 4.00 -18.91
C VAL A 181 -11.22 3.19 -18.65
N LYS A 182 -11.06 1.89 -18.40
CA LYS A 182 -12.20 0.97 -18.18
C LYS A 182 -13.13 1.38 -17.03
N ILE A 183 -12.71 2.28 -16.13
CA ILE A 183 -13.52 2.77 -15.00
C ILE A 183 -14.16 4.15 -15.28
N THR A 184 -13.87 4.79 -16.42
CA THR A 184 -14.42 6.10 -16.79
C THR A 184 -15.86 5.95 -17.25
N ASN A 185 -16.82 6.00 -16.31
CA ASN A 185 -18.25 5.92 -16.66
C ASN A 185 -18.87 7.28 -16.96
N CYS A 186 -18.35 8.35 -16.35
CA CYS A 186 -18.85 9.70 -16.48
C CYS A 186 -17.70 10.70 -16.46
N LEU A 187 -17.84 11.77 -17.22
CA LEU A 187 -17.04 12.99 -17.17
C LEU A 187 -18.01 14.14 -16.91
N LEU A 188 -18.00 14.61 -15.65
CA LEU A 188 -18.81 15.72 -15.19
C LEU A 188 -17.93 16.99 -15.21
N ALA A 189 -18.33 18.00 -15.96
CA ALA A 189 -17.69 19.31 -15.97
C ALA A 189 -18.70 20.34 -15.46
N PRO A 190 -18.81 20.47 -14.12
CA PRO A 190 -19.84 21.30 -13.53
C PRO A 190 -19.46 22.78 -13.58
N SER A 191 -20.44 23.67 -13.57
CA SER A 191 -20.15 25.09 -13.29
C SER A 191 -19.87 25.31 -11.79
N VAL A 192 -19.38 26.51 -11.47
CA VAL A 192 -19.20 26.95 -10.07
C VAL A 192 -20.55 27.03 -9.32
N THR A 193 -21.65 27.27 -10.04
CA THR A 193 -22.99 27.34 -9.44
C THR A 193 -23.62 25.96 -9.25
N GLU A 194 -23.34 25.01 -10.14
CA GLU A 194 -23.93 23.67 -10.14
C GLU A 194 -23.51 22.82 -8.92
N MET A 195 -22.24 22.92 -8.51
CA MET A 195 -21.71 22.21 -7.32
C MET A 195 -21.87 23.00 -6.03
N GLY A 196 -22.32 24.26 -6.11
CA GLY A 196 -22.29 25.22 -5.01
C GLY A 196 -20.90 25.78 -4.74
N ALA A 197 -20.86 26.93 -4.07
CA ALA A 197 -19.60 27.55 -3.67
C ALA A 197 -18.83 26.62 -2.70
N PRO A 198 -17.51 26.42 -2.88
CA PRO A 198 -16.68 25.70 -1.93
C PRO A 198 -16.87 26.30 -0.54
N GLN A 199 -17.43 25.52 0.37
CA GLN A 199 -17.58 25.95 1.76
C GLN A 199 -16.33 25.57 2.53
N GLU A 200 -15.85 26.49 3.38
CA GLU A 200 -14.71 26.21 4.24
C GLU A 200 -15.01 25.06 5.20
N GLU A 201 -14.03 24.17 5.39
CA GLU A 201 -14.09 23.12 6.40
C GLU A 201 -14.17 23.76 7.79
N LYS A 202 -15.24 23.43 8.52
CA LYS A 202 -15.42 23.81 9.92
C LYS A 202 -15.09 22.65 10.85
N SER A 203 -14.86 22.96 12.12
CA SER A 203 -14.68 21.95 13.16
C SER A 203 -15.90 21.02 13.28
N CYS A 204 -15.64 19.74 13.54
CA CYS A 204 -16.69 18.75 13.76
C CYS A 204 -17.49 19.08 15.03
N ILE A 205 -18.80 19.30 14.89
CA ILE A 205 -19.73 19.59 16.00
C ILE A 205 -20.32 18.35 16.68
N ARG A 206 -19.88 17.15 16.26
CA ARG A 206 -20.33 15.85 16.76
C ARG A 206 -21.84 15.58 16.70
N CYS A 207 -22.52 16.01 15.64
CA CYS A 207 -23.96 15.84 15.45
C CYS A 207 -24.43 14.42 15.06
N SER A 208 -23.53 13.45 14.88
CA SER A 208 -23.83 12.06 14.46
C SER A 208 -24.48 11.84 13.08
N ALA A 209 -24.91 12.87 12.36
CA ALA A 209 -25.53 12.74 11.03
C ALA A 209 -24.73 11.87 10.03
N CYS A 210 -23.40 11.95 10.09
CA CYS A 210 -22.52 11.13 9.25
C CYS A 210 -22.61 9.61 9.53
N ALA A 211 -22.88 9.22 10.79
CA ALA A 211 -23.05 7.83 11.18
C ALA A 211 -24.42 7.31 10.72
N ASP A 212 -25.47 8.10 10.94
CA ASP A 212 -26.85 7.76 10.50
C ASP A 212 -26.94 7.60 8.97
N ALA A 213 -26.17 8.39 8.22
CA ALA A 213 -26.14 8.30 6.76
C ALA A 213 -25.20 7.20 6.22
N CYS A 214 -24.39 6.55 7.06
CA CYS A 214 -23.39 5.59 6.59
C CYS A 214 -24.06 4.26 6.19
N PRO A 215 -23.98 3.85 4.91
CA PRO A 215 -24.61 2.60 4.45
C PRO A 215 -23.83 1.33 4.84
N ALA A 216 -22.70 1.50 5.51
CA ALA A 216 -21.82 0.42 5.97
C ALA A 216 -21.76 0.35 7.51
N ASP A 217 -22.65 1.10 8.20
CA ASP A 217 -22.75 1.13 9.66
C ASP A 217 -21.42 1.44 10.37
N LEU A 218 -20.56 2.24 9.73
CA LEU A 218 -19.31 2.71 10.31
C LEU A 218 -19.55 3.94 11.21
N LEU A 219 -18.51 4.36 11.91
CA LEU A 219 -18.48 5.60 12.67
C LEU A 219 -17.56 6.63 12.00
N PRO A 220 -18.00 7.35 10.94
CA PRO A 220 -17.16 8.30 10.21
C PRO A 220 -16.56 9.38 11.09
N GLN A 221 -17.26 9.82 12.14
CA GLN A 221 -16.72 10.77 13.10
C GLN A 221 -15.44 10.27 13.76
N GLN A 222 -15.40 9.02 14.23
CA GLN A 222 -14.21 8.45 14.86
C GLN A 222 -13.10 8.23 13.85
N LEU A 223 -13.45 7.67 12.69
CA LEU A 223 -12.51 7.47 11.58
C LEU A 223 -11.85 8.78 11.14
N TYR A 224 -12.59 9.88 11.12
CA TYR A 224 -12.05 11.19 10.79
C TYR A 224 -10.97 11.63 11.78
N TRP A 225 -11.24 11.51 13.09
CA TRP A 225 -10.26 11.87 14.12
C TRP A 225 -9.02 10.97 14.07
N PHE A 226 -9.17 9.69 13.79
CA PHE A 226 -8.03 8.79 13.62
C PHE A 226 -7.22 9.10 12.36
N SER A 227 -7.89 9.36 11.23
CA SER A 227 -7.24 9.71 9.96
C SER A 227 -6.51 11.06 10.07
N LYS A 228 -7.17 12.09 10.60
CA LYS A 228 -6.57 13.41 10.81
C LYS A 228 -5.39 13.37 11.79
N GLY A 229 -5.44 12.46 12.76
CA GLY A 229 -4.37 12.24 13.73
C GLY A 229 -3.29 11.26 13.30
N GLN A 230 -3.32 10.73 12.06
CA GLN A 230 -2.40 9.69 11.55
C GLN A 230 -2.33 8.45 12.47
N GLN A 231 -3.46 8.09 13.08
CA GLN A 231 -3.58 6.94 13.98
C GLN A 231 -4.04 5.71 13.19
N HIS A 232 -3.18 5.22 12.30
CA HIS A 232 -3.46 4.15 11.35
C HIS A 232 -3.94 2.84 11.99
N ASP A 233 -3.36 2.48 13.13
CA ASP A 233 -3.75 1.29 13.89
C ASP A 233 -5.20 1.39 14.37
N LYS A 234 -5.61 2.56 14.85
CA LYS A 234 -6.99 2.79 15.29
C LYS A 234 -7.95 2.87 14.12
N ALA A 235 -7.58 3.55 13.04
CA ALA A 235 -8.39 3.56 11.81
C ALA A 235 -8.65 2.13 11.29
N THR A 236 -7.62 1.28 11.35
CA THR A 236 -7.72 -0.14 10.99
C THR A 236 -8.61 -0.92 11.98
N ALA A 237 -8.43 -0.72 13.28
CA ALA A 237 -9.26 -1.34 14.32
C ALA A 237 -10.74 -0.93 14.23
N HIS A 238 -11.02 0.25 13.69
CA HIS A 238 -12.35 0.76 13.39
C HIS A 238 -12.79 0.49 11.94
N HIS A 239 -12.18 -0.49 11.28
CA HIS A 239 -12.66 -1.05 10.03
C HIS A 239 -12.73 -0.05 8.86
N ILE A 240 -11.77 0.90 8.78
CA ILE A 240 -11.74 1.86 7.67
C ILE A 240 -11.71 1.21 6.28
N ALA A 241 -11.19 -0.01 6.17
CA ALA A 241 -11.17 -0.79 4.94
C ALA A 241 -12.59 -1.07 4.38
N ASP A 242 -13.60 -1.15 5.24
CA ASP A 242 -14.99 -1.39 4.86
C ASP A 242 -15.71 -0.14 4.33
N CYS A 243 -15.11 1.04 4.48
CA CYS A 243 -15.65 2.26 3.88
C CYS A 243 -15.71 2.11 2.36
N ILE A 244 -16.87 2.34 1.75
CA ILE A 244 -17.02 2.23 0.28
C ILE A 244 -16.81 3.56 -0.46
N GLU A 245 -16.37 4.61 0.25
CA GLU A 245 -16.07 5.94 -0.33
C GLU A 245 -17.27 6.57 -1.07
N CYS A 246 -18.49 6.29 -0.61
CA CYS A 246 -19.72 6.75 -1.24
C CYS A 246 -20.03 8.24 -1.06
N GLY A 247 -19.31 9.01 -0.23
CA GLY A 247 -19.59 10.44 -0.07
C GLY A 247 -20.85 10.80 0.73
N ALA A 248 -21.74 9.85 1.07
CA ALA A 248 -22.97 10.13 1.82
C ALA A 248 -22.70 10.85 3.15
N CYS A 249 -21.66 10.44 3.88
CA CYS A 249 -21.26 11.07 5.14
C CYS A 249 -20.72 12.50 4.98
N ALA A 250 -20.03 12.79 3.87
CA ALA A 250 -19.50 14.11 3.58
C ALA A 250 -20.63 15.07 3.17
N TRP A 251 -21.58 14.57 2.37
CA TRP A 251 -22.74 15.33 1.91
C TRP A 251 -23.63 15.83 3.06
N VAL A 252 -23.91 14.98 4.05
CA VAL A 252 -24.77 15.34 5.18
C VAL A 252 -24.05 16.13 6.28
N CYS A 253 -22.75 16.40 6.14
CA CYS A 253 -21.96 17.02 7.19
C CYS A 253 -22.25 18.53 7.27
N PRO A 254 -22.83 19.05 8.37
CA PRO A 254 -23.09 20.49 8.51
C PRO A 254 -21.82 21.33 8.66
N SER A 255 -20.68 20.68 8.93
CA SER A 255 -19.37 21.31 9.02
C SER A 255 -18.58 21.28 7.71
N ASN A 256 -19.14 20.75 6.61
CA ASN A 256 -18.50 20.62 5.30
C ASN A 256 -17.13 19.90 5.34
N ILE A 257 -17.00 18.92 6.21
CA ILE A 257 -15.76 18.15 6.34
C ILE A 257 -15.67 17.18 5.15
N PRO A 258 -14.61 17.19 4.34
CA PRO A 258 -14.44 16.30 3.20
C PRO A 258 -14.03 14.88 3.65
N LEU A 259 -14.89 14.20 4.41
CA LEU A 259 -14.61 12.92 5.07
C LEU A 259 -14.02 11.86 4.14
N VAL A 260 -14.55 11.75 2.91
CA VAL A 260 -14.06 10.76 1.94
C VAL A 260 -12.62 11.02 1.50
N GLN A 261 -12.20 12.29 1.41
CA GLN A 261 -10.81 12.60 1.05
C GLN A 261 -9.85 12.12 2.14
N TYR A 262 -10.18 12.38 3.41
CA TYR A 262 -9.43 11.85 4.56
C TYR A 262 -9.37 10.32 4.56
N PHE A 263 -10.50 9.65 4.29
CA PHE A 263 -10.51 8.18 4.28
C PHE A 263 -9.75 7.58 3.11
N ARG A 264 -9.79 8.21 1.92
CA ARG A 264 -8.98 7.81 0.77
C ARG A 264 -7.50 7.92 1.06
N GLN A 265 -7.08 9.05 1.65
CA GLN A 265 -5.70 9.25 2.06
C GLN A 265 -5.27 8.20 3.08
N GLU A 266 -6.04 8.03 4.15
CA GLU A 266 -5.74 7.09 5.24
C GLU A 266 -5.63 5.64 4.72
N LYS A 267 -6.53 5.20 3.85
CA LYS A 267 -6.43 3.89 3.21
C LYS A 267 -5.18 3.74 2.35
N ALA A 268 -4.81 4.78 1.61
CA ALA A 268 -3.61 4.78 0.78
C ALA A 268 -2.35 4.67 1.66
N GLU A 269 -2.30 5.40 2.78
CA GLU A 269 -1.21 5.36 3.76
C GLU A 269 -1.11 3.97 4.43
N ILE A 270 -2.23 3.42 4.94
CA ILE A 270 -2.27 2.05 5.49
C ILE A 270 -1.78 1.02 4.46
N ASN A 271 -2.18 1.16 3.20
CA ASN A 271 -1.75 0.24 2.14
C ASN A 271 -0.25 0.39 1.83
N ALA A 272 0.29 1.61 1.84
CA ALA A 272 1.71 1.86 1.67
C ALA A 272 2.53 1.21 2.80
N ILE A 273 2.08 1.37 4.06
CA ILE A 273 2.69 0.72 5.23
C ILE A 273 2.69 -0.80 5.06
N ARG A 274 1.54 -1.41 4.75
CA ARG A 274 1.45 -2.87 4.53
C ARG A 274 2.36 -3.36 3.41
N LEU A 275 2.48 -2.59 2.33
CA LEU A 275 3.35 -2.96 1.21
C LEU A 275 4.82 -2.89 1.61
N GLU A 276 5.22 -1.89 2.39
CA GLU A 276 6.56 -1.77 2.93
C GLU A 276 6.89 -2.90 3.91
N GLU A 277 5.98 -3.22 4.83
CA GLU A 277 6.10 -4.36 5.74
C GLU A 277 6.28 -5.68 4.99
N LYS A 278 5.49 -5.91 3.93
CA LYS A 278 5.61 -7.09 3.08
C LYS A 278 6.98 -7.15 2.39
N ARG A 279 7.45 -6.03 1.82
CA ARG A 279 8.79 -5.95 1.20
C ARG A 279 9.90 -6.20 2.23
N ALA A 280 9.77 -5.68 3.44
CA ALA A 280 10.71 -5.89 4.53
C ALA A 280 10.72 -7.36 4.97
N ALA A 281 9.56 -8.00 5.09
CA ALA A 281 9.43 -9.42 5.40
C ALA A 281 10.07 -10.30 4.31
N GLU A 282 9.82 -10.01 3.03
CA GLU A 282 10.43 -10.71 1.89
C GLU A 282 11.95 -10.50 1.83
N ALA A 283 12.45 -9.30 2.18
CA ALA A 283 13.87 -9.03 2.28
C ALA A 283 14.52 -9.80 3.44
N LYS A 284 13.86 -9.84 4.60
CA LYS A 284 14.30 -10.60 5.78
C LYS A 284 14.37 -12.10 5.48
N ALA A 285 13.32 -12.66 4.87
CA ALA A 285 13.29 -14.07 4.48
C ALA A 285 14.43 -14.43 3.51
N ARG A 286 14.72 -13.55 2.53
CA ARG A 286 15.86 -13.73 1.61
C ARG A 286 17.21 -13.67 2.32
N PHE A 287 17.37 -12.76 3.29
CA PHE A 287 18.59 -12.64 4.08
C PHE A 287 18.82 -13.89 4.94
N GLU A 288 17.79 -14.34 5.67
CA GLU A 288 17.84 -15.54 6.51
C GLU A 288 18.14 -16.80 5.67
N ALA A 289 17.50 -16.95 4.51
CA ALA A 289 17.78 -18.06 3.59
C ALA A 289 19.24 -18.05 3.09
N ARG A 290 19.80 -16.87 2.78
CA ARG A 290 21.21 -16.72 2.39
C ARG A 290 22.14 -17.08 3.55
N GLN A 291 21.83 -16.63 4.76
CA GLN A 291 22.63 -16.91 5.94
C GLN A 291 22.64 -18.41 6.26
N ALA A 292 21.47 -19.06 6.23
CA ALA A 292 21.35 -20.51 6.40
C ALA A 292 22.09 -21.31 5.30
N ARG A 293 22.20 -20.78 4.07
CA ARG A 293 23.03 -21.39 3.02
C ARG A 293 24.52 -21.28 3.35
N LEU A 294 24.99 -20.09 3.71
CA LEU A 294 26.40 -19.86 4.06
C LEU A 294 26.83 -20.67 5.29
N GLU A 295 25.97 -20.81 6.29
CA GLU A 295 26.21 -21.65 7.46
C GLU A 295 26.31 -23.14 7.10
N ARG A 296 25.43 -23.63 6.22
CA ARG A 296 25.52 -25.00 5.68
C ARG A 296 26.80 -25.23 4.90
N GLU A 297 27.20 -24.29 4.04
CA GLU A 297 28.46 -24.37 3.30
C GLU A 297 29.68 -24.35 4.24
N LYS A 298 29.67 -23.50 5.26
CA LYS A 298 30.73 -23.43 6.29
C LYS A 298 30.80 -24.73 7.09
N ALA A 299 29.66 -25.27 7.53
CA ALA A 299 29.58 -26.53 8.25
C ALA A 299 30.08 -27.71 7.39
N ALA A 300 29.66 -27.76 6.12
CA ALA A 300 30.15 -28.76 5.16
C ALA A 300 31.66 -28.65 4.93
N ARG A 301 32.19 -27.42 4.84
CA ARG A 301 33.65 -27.19 4.71
C ARG A 301 34.41 -27.63 5.96
N LEU A 302 33.90 -27.33 7.15
CA LEU A 302 34.48 -27.78 8.41
C LEU A 302 34.42 -29.30 8.55
N ALA A 303 33.33 -29.94 8.13
CA ALA A 303 33.20 -31.40 8.11
C ALA A 303 34.19 -32.05 7.13
N ARG A 304 34.38 -31.47 5.93
CA ARG A 304 35.44 -31.88 4.98
C ARG A 304 36.83 -31.73 5.59
N HIS A 305 37.09 -30.62 6.28
CA HIS A 305 38.39 -30.42 6.92
C HIS A 305 38.62 -31.38 8.09
N LYS A 306 37.60 -31.68 8.91
CA LYS A 306 37.68 -32.66 10.00
C LYS A 306 37.88 -34.08 9.48
N SER A 307 37.16 -34.48 8.43
CA SER A 307 37.35 -35.81 7.80
C SER A 307 38.71 -35.94 7.12
N ALA A 308 39.25 -34.87 6.56
CA ALA A 308 40.63 -34.86 6.03
C ALA A 308 41.72 -34.82 7.13
N ALA A 309 41.39 -34.32 8.32
CA ALA A 309 42.31 -34.26 9.47
C ALA A 309 42.27 -35.53 10.36
N VAL A 310 41.48 -36.54 9.99
CA VAL A 310 41.59 -37.88 10.61
C VAL A 310 43.01 -38.39 10.32
N GLN A 311 43.74 -38.67 11.40
CA GLN A 311 45.14 -39.11 11.36
C GLN A 311 45.29 -40.37 10.48
N PRO A 312 46.41 -40.54 9.77
CA PRO A 312 46.68 -41.75 9.02
C PRO A 312 46.56 -42.96 9.95
N ALA A 313 45.98 -44.06 9.46
CA ALA A 313 45.94 -45.30 10.23
C ALA A 313 47.38 -45.75 10.55
N ALA A 314 47.61 -46.50 11.64
CA ALA A 314 48.95 -46.87 12.11
C ALA A 314 49.91 -47.40 11.02
N LYS A 315 49.39 -48.06 9.98
CA LYS A 315 50.16 -48.52 8.80
C LYS A 315 50.82 -47.41 7.98
N ASP A 316 50.26 -46.20 7.97
CA ASP A 316 50.77 -45.08 7.18
C ASP A 316 51.92 -44.35 7.90
N GLN A 317 52.02 -44.43 9.23
CA GLN A 317 53.14 -43.85 9.98
C GLN A 317 54.46 -44.60 9.70
N ASP A 318 54.41 -45.92 9.58
CA ASP A 318 55.58 -46.75 9.21
C ASP A 318 56.05 -46.45 7.78
N ALA A 319 55.12 -46.22 6.85
CA ALA A 319 55.45 -45.86 5.47
C ALA A 319 56.10 -44.47 5.36
N ILE A 320 55.66 -43.51 6.17
CA ILE A 320 56.24 -42.15 6.22
C ILE A 320 57.63 -42.17 6.88
N ALA A 321 57.82 -42.95 7.94
CA ALA A 321 59.13 -43.15 8.58
C ALA A 321 60.14 -43.81 7.61
N ALA A 322 59.71 -44.83 6.86
CA ALA A 322 60.53 -45.49 5.84
C ALA A 322 60.85 -44.58 4.64
N ALA A 323 60.00 -43.60 4.31
CA ALA A 323 60.28 -42.60 3.28
C ALA A 323 61.29 -41.54 3.74
N LEU A 324 61.18 -41.07 4.99
CA LEU A 324 62.13 -40.13 5.59
C LEU A 324 63.53 -40.75 5.76
N ALA A 325 63.61 -42.04 6.08
CA ALA A 325 64.88 -42.78 6.11
C ALA A 325 65.57 -42.81 4.73
N ARG A 326 64.82 -43.08 3.65
CA ARG A 326 65.34 -43.07 2.27
C ARG A 326 65.82 -41.70 1.79
N VAL A 327 65.22 -40.62 2.27
CA VAL A 327 65.67 -39.24 1.97
C VAL A 327 66.95 -38.91 2.74
N LYS A 328 67.07 -39.33 3.99
CA LYS A 328 68.31 -39.21 4.77
C LYS A 328 69.47 -40.00 4.16
N GLU A 329 69.22 -41.22 3.66
CA GLU A 329 70.24 -41.99 2.93
C GLU A 329 70.69 -41.31 1.63
N LYS A 330 69.75 -40.70 0.88
CA LYS A 330 70.10 -39.91 -0.32
C LYS A 330 70.88 -38.63 -0.02
N GLN A 331 70.61 -37.97 1.11
CA GLN A 331 71.41 -36.84 1.56
C GLN A 331 72.80 -37.27 2.04
N ALA A 332 72.93 -38.43 2.68
CA ALA A 332 74.23 -38.99 3.06
C ALA A 332 75.10 -39.34 1.84
N GLN A 333 74.50 -39.77 0.73
CA GLN A 333 75.19 -40.05 -0.54
C GLN A 333 75.56 -38.79 -1.35
N ALA A 334 75.02 -37.61 -1.02
CA ALA A 334 75.29 -36.36 -1.74
C ALA A 334 76.57 -35.62 -1.28
N THR A 335 77.31 -36.19 -0.32
CA THR A 335 78.51 -35.58 0.27
C THR A 335 79.81 -36.14 -0.31
N GLN A 336 79.96 -36.14 -1.64
CA GLN A 336 81.28 -36.25 -2.28
C GLN A 336 81.61 -34.92 -2.99
N PRO A 337 82.76 -34.29 -2.70
CA PRO A 337 83.09 -33.00 -3.27
C PRO A 337 83.43 -33.17 -4.76
N VAL A 338 82.66 -32.51 -5.63
CA VAL A 338 82.97 -32.40 -7.05
C VAL A 338 84.03 -31.31 -7.20
N VAL A 339 85.26 -31.70 -7.56
CA VAL A 339 86.34 -30.76 -7.93
C VAL A 339 86.10 -30.29 -9.36
N ILE A 340 85.81 -29.00 -9.54
CA ILE A 340 85.64 -28.36 -10.85
C ILE A 340 86.96 -27.68 -11.22
N GLN A 341 87.63 -28.16 -12.27
CA GLN A 341 88.75 -27.42 -12.88
C GLN A 341 88.18 -26.26 -13.74
N ALA A 342 88.73 -25.06 -13.54
CA ALA A 342 88.28 -23.85 -14.23
C ALA A 342 88.56 -23.92 -15.73
N GLY A 343 87.50 -23.85 -16.56
CA GLY A 343 87.61 -23.65 -18.01
C GLY A 343 86.77 -24.54 -18.93
N SER A 344 86.03 -25.54 -18.42
CA SER A 344 85.16 -26.39 -19.26
C SER A 344 83.67 -26.23 -18.91
N LEU A 345 82.83 -26.13 -19.93
CA LEU A 345 81.36 -26.10 -19.81
C LEU A 345 80.86 -27.50 -19.39
N PRO A 346 80.06 -27.63 -18.32
CA PRO A 346 79.50 -28.92 -17.92
C PRO A 346 78.53 -29.45 -18.98
N ASP A 347 78.72 -30.70 -19.42
CA ASP A 347 77.82 -31.35 -20.37
C ASP A 347 76.49 -31.74 -19.70
N ASN A 348 75.52 -30.83 -19.81
CA ASN A 348 74.17 -30.98 -19.25
C ASN A 348 73.21 -31.78 -20.16
N SER A 349 73.71 -32.43 -21.22
CA SER A 349 72.90 -33.20 -22.18
C SER A 349 72.04 -34.28 -21.52
N ALA A 350 72.58 -35.00 -20.53
CA ALA A 350 71.86 -36.04 -19.81
C ALA A 350 70.68 -35.49 -18.98
N VAL A 351 70.83 -34.29 -18.40
CA VAL A 351 69.79 -33.63 -17.60
C VAL A 351 68.67 -33.10 -18.50
N ILE A 352 69.02 -32.62 -19.70
CA ILE A 352 68.06 -32.17 -20.72
C ILE A 352 67.25 -33.35 -21.25
N ALA A 353 67.89 -34.47 -21.60
CA ALA A 353 67.22 -35.69 -22.05
C ALA A 353 66.25 -36.26 -20.99
N ALA A 354 66.66 -36.27 -19.72
CA ALA A 354 65.79 -36.71 -18.63
C ALA A 354 64.56 -35.80 -18.43
N ARG A 355 64.71 -34.49 -18.67
CA ARG A 355 63.62 -33.52 -18.59
C ARG A 355 62.62 -33.66 -19.73
N GLU A 356 63.10 -33.95 -20.94
CA GLU A 356 62.23 -34.24 -22.09
C GLU A 356 61.48 -35.55 -21.93
N ALA A 357 62.13 -36.61 -21.43
CA ALA A 357 61.48 -37.88 -21.13
C ALA A 357 60.35 -37.73 -20.09
N ARG A 358 60.55 -36.89 -19.05
CA ARG A 358 59.49 -36.56 -18.08
C ARG A 358 58.33 -35.77 -18.70
N LYS A 359 58.62 -34.81 -19.59
CA LYS A 359 57.58 -34.09 -20.33
C LYS A 359 56.78 -35.02 -21.25
N ALA A 360 57.44 -35.97 -21.90
CA ALA A 360 56.80 -36.96 -22.75
C ALA A 360 55.89 -37.91 -21.94
N GLN A 361 56.35 -38.40 -20.77
CA GLN A 361 55.52 -39.21 -19.88
C GLN A 361 54.32 -38.45 -19.31
N ALA A 362 54.47 -37.16 -19.00
CA ALA A 362 53.36 -36.33 -18.53
C ALA A 362 52.30 -36.12 -19.63
N ARG A 363 52.73 -35.91 -20.88
CA ARG A 363 51.82 -35.83 -22.05
C ARG A 363 51.13 -37.17 -22.32
N ALA A 364 51.84 -38.29 -22.21
CA ALA A 364 51.26 -39.62 -22.36
C ALA A 364 50.21 -39.93 -21.27
N LYS A 365 50.46 -39.51 -20.02
CA LYS A 365 49.47 -39.65 -18.93
C LYS A 365 48.25 -38.73 -19.09
N GLN A 366 48.42 -37.53 -19.65
CA GLN A 366 47.30 -36.66 -20.02
C GLN A 366 46.49 -37.23 -21.18
N ALA A 367 47.11 -37.91 -22.14
CA ALA A 367 46.41 -38.58 -23.24
C ALA A 367 45.67 -39.85 -22.80
N ALA A 368 46.12 -40.52 -21.72
CA ALA A 368 45.51 -41.75 -21.21
C ALA A 368 44.26 -41.53 -20.33
N HIS A 369 43.92 -40.28 -19.99
CA HIS A 369 42.67 -39.94 -19.30
C HIS A 369 41.84 -38.96 -20.15
N PRO A 370 41.09 -39.45 -21.16
CA PRO A 370 39.98 -38.69 -21.70
C PRO A 370 38.90 -38.64 -20.62
N VAL A 371 38.53 -37.41 -20.23
CA VAL A 371 37.33 -37.15 -19.44
C VAL A 371 36.16 -37.76 -20.22
N ALA A 372 35.47 -38.70 -19.60
CA ALA A 372 34.21 -39.23 -20.10
C ALA A 372 33.16 -38.11 -20.04
N ASP A 373 33.01 -37.37 -21.14
CA ASP A 373 31.79 -36.64 -21.43
C ASP A 373 30.97 -37.48 -22.41
N SER A 374 29.92 -38.07 -21.85
CA SER A 374 28.88 -38.76 -22.58
C SER A 374 28.27 -37.85 -23.65
N ALA A 375 28.17 -38.39 -24.86
CA ALA A 375 27.44 -37.78 -25.95
C ALA A 375 25.98 -37.48 -25.57
N ILE A 376 25.61 -36.20 -25.59
CA ILE A 376 24.26 -35.76 -25.93
C ILE A 376 24.40 -34.81 -27.13
N SER A 377 23.89 -35.28 -28.26
CA SER A 377 23.67 -34.51 -29.47
C SER A 377 22.62 -33.42 -29.22
N GLY A 378 22.99 -32.16 -29.46
CA GLY A 378 22.06 -31.03 -29.48
C GLY A 378 22.82 -29.72 -29.34
N GLY A 379 22.83 -28.90 -30.40
CA GLY A 379 23.53 -27.60 -30.40
C GLY A 379 23.04 -26.68 -29.29
N ASP A 380 23.96 -26.21 -28.45
CA ASP A 380 23.67 -25.32 -27.32
C ASP A 380 23.45 -23.87 -27.82
N PRO A 381 22.23 -23.30 -27.72
CA PRO A 381 21.93 -21.93 -28.12
C PRO A 381 22.68 -20.87 -27.30
N ARG A 382 23.30 -21.24 -26.17
CA ARG A 382 24.08 -20.30 -25.35
C ARG A 382 25.46 -20.00 -25.92
N LYS A 383 26.11 -20.94 -26.62
CA LYS A 383 27.39 -20.66 -27.31
C LYS A 383 27.20 -19.70 -28.48
N ALA A 384 26.14 -19.88 -29.27
CA ALA A 384 25.78 -18.96 -30.34
C ALA A 384 25.38 -17.56 -29.81
N ALA A 385 24.70 -17.48 -28.67
CA ALA A 385 24.34 -16.21 -28.04
C ALA A 385 25.56 -15.43 -27.52
N VAL A 386 26.57 -16.13 -27.00
CA VAL A 386 27.81 -15.51 -26.50
C VAL A 386 28.70 -15.04 -27.65
N GLU A 387 28.80 -15.78 -28.75
CA GLU A 387 29.51 -15.33 -29.95
C GLU A 387 28.80 -14.14 -30.62
N ALA A 388 27.46 -14.14 -30.66
CA ALA A 388 26.68 -13.00 -31.14
C ALA A 388 26.83 -11.76 -30.23
N ALA A 389 26.98 -11.93 -28.91
CA ALA A 389 27.22 -10.84 -27.98
C ALA A 389 28.65 -10.27 -28.12
N ILE A 390 29.65 -11.11 -28.35
CA ILE A 390 31.03 -10.69 -28.60
C ILE A 390 31.16 -10.00 -29.96
N ALA A 391 30.43 -10.44 -30.98
CA ALA A 391 30.37 -9.77 -32.28
C ALA A 391 29.70 -8.38 -32.18
N ARG A 392 28.61 -8.24 -31.42
CA ARG A 392 27.96 -6.94 -31.16
C ARG A 392 28.83 -5.99 -30.34
N ALA A 393 29.61 -6.52 -29.39
CA ALA A 393 30.56 -5.73 -28.61
C ALA A 393 31.75 -5.26 -29.44
N LYS A 394 32.22 -6.07 -30.40
CA LYS A 394 33.27 -5.67 -31.36
C LYS A 394 32.76 -4.65 -32.39
N ALA A 395 31.54 -4.80 -32.89
CA ALA A 395 30.91 -3.84 -33.80
C ALA A 395 30.73 -2.45 -33.13
N ARG A 396 30.25 -2.41 -31.88
CA ARG A 396 30.13 -1.16 -31.11
C ARG A 396 31.46 -0.47 -30.83
N LYS A 397 32.54 -1.25 -30.68
CA LYS A 397 33.89 -0.71 -30.44
C LYS A 397 34.55 -0.19 -31.73
N GLN A 398 34.14 -0.71 -32.89
CA GLN A 398 34.59 -0.21 -34.21
C GLN A 398 33.79 1.01 -34.67
N GLU A 399 32.50 1.10 -34.36
CA GLU A 399 31.69 2.32 -34.61
C GLU A 399 32.11 3.52 -33.73
N GLN A 400 32.71 3.27 -32.56
CA GLN A 400 33.28 4.33 -31.71
C GLN A 400 34.68 4.82 -32.14
N GLN A 401 35.30 4.21 -33.14
CA GLN A 401 36.64 4.60 -33.63
C GLN A 401 36.66 5.25 -35.02
N ALA A 402 35.49 5.43 -35.65
CA ALA A 402 35.35 6.16 -36.91
C ALA A 402 34.43 7.38 -36.72
N GLY A 403 34.94 8.40 -36.02
CA GLY A 403 34.28 9.70 -35.85
C GLY A 403 35.27 10.72 -35.31
N SER A 404 35.62 11.70 -36.16
CA SER A 404 36.49 12.84 -35.90
C SER A 404 35.99 13.74 -34.75
N GLU A 405 36.91 14.25 -33.94
CA GLU A 405 36.70 15.27 -32.89
C GLU A 405 35.95 16.51 -33.43
N PRO A 406 35.11 17.14 -32.59
CA PRO A 406 35.61 18.33 -31.89
C PRO A 406 35.18 18.45 -30.40
N ALA A 407 36.10 19.03 -29.60
CA ALA A 407 35.93 19.72 -28.32
C ALA A 407 35.29 18.97 -27.13
N GLU A 408 36.04 18.89 -26.02
CA GLU A 408 35.57 18.39 -24.72
C GLU A 408 34.29 19.12 -24.24
N PRO A 409 33.20 18.39 -23.90
CA PRO A 409 32.16 18.92 -23.04
C PRO A 409 32.47 18.54 -21.60
N VAL A 410 32.72 19.56 -20.77
CA VAL A 410 32.76 19.42 -19.32
C VAL A 410 31.40 18.90 -18.83
N ASP A 411 31.42 17.83 -18.03
CA ASP A 411 30.23 17.18 -17.47
C ASP A 411 29.33 18.20 -16.72
N PRO A 412 28.10 18.50 -17.21
CA PRO A 412 27.21 19.49 -16.62
C PRO A 412 26.74 19.12 -15.22
N ARG A 413 26.82 17.84 -14.81
CA ARG A 413 26.54 17.45 -13.41
C ARG A 413 27.65 17.82 -12.45
N LYS A 414 28.90 17.80 -12.89
CA LYS A 414 30.04 18.12 -12.02
C LYS A 414 30.10 19.63 -11.73
N ALA A 415 29.84 20.46 -12.74
CA ALA A 415 29.70 21.91 -12.59
C ALA A 415 28.46 22.32 -11.76
N ALA A 416 27.33 21.61 -11.90
CA ALA A 416 26.13 21.86 -11.08
C ALA A 416 26.32 21.49 -9.60
N VAL A 417 27.09 20.43 -9.31
CA VAL A 417 27.41 20.02 -7.94
C VAL A 417 28.41 20.97 -7.29
N GLU A 418 29.42 21.46 -8.02
CA GLU A 418 30.34 22.48 -7.50
C GLU A 418 29.64 23.84 -7.29
N ALA A 419 28.73 24.23 -8.17
CA ALA A 419 27.89 25.42 -7.98
C ALA A 419 26.91 25.28 -6.80
N ALA A 420 26.37 24.09 -6.55
CA ALA A 420 25.52 23.83 -5.39
C ALA A 420 26.31 23.84 -4.07
N ILE A 421 27.53 23.31 -4.07
CA ILE A 421 28.44 23.34 -2.91
C ILE A 421 28.92 24.78 -2.64
N ALA A 422 29.19 25.58 -3.67
CA ALA A 422 29.55 26.99 -3.52
C ALA A 422 28.37 27.83 -2.97
N ARG A 423 27.14 27.59 -3.44
CA ARG A 423 25.93 28.25 -2.91
C ARG A 423 25.60 27.82 -1.48
N ALA A 424 25.87 26.57 -1.12
CA ALA A 424 25.72 26.09 0.25
C ALA A 424 26.79 26.67 1.19
N LYS A 425 28.02 26.88 0.71
CA LYS A 425 29.08 27.56 1.49
C LYS A 425 28.82 29.06 1.64
N ALA A 426 28.32 29.74 0.60
CA ALA A 426 27.94 31.15 0.66
C ALA A 426 26.78 31.39 1.65
N ARG A 427 25.74 30.53 1.63
CA ARG A 427 24.63 30.61 2.60
C ARG A 427 25.06 30.34 4.04
N LYS A 428 26.10 29.52 4.26
CA LYS A 428 26.65 29.23 5.58
C LYS A 428 27.53 30.37 6.11
N GLN A 429 28.10 31.19 5.22
CA GLN A 429 28.87 32.39 5.57
C GLN A 429 27.99 33.62 5.79
N GLU A 430 26.86 33.75 5.08
CA GLU A 430 25.86 34.80 5.34
C GLU A 430 25.07 34.59 6.64
N GLN A 431 24.95 33.35 7.13
CA GLN A 431 24.33 33.04 8.43
C GLN A 431 25.27 33.24 9.65
N GLN A 432 26.52 33.66 9.44
CA GLN A 432 27.49 33.91 10.53
C GLN A 432 27.80 35.40 10.78
N ALA A 433 27.12 36.33 10.11
CA ALA A 433 27.21 37.76 10.40
C ALA A 433 25.86 38.28 10.95
N GLY A 434 25.59 38.05 12.25
CA GLY A 434 24.42 38.62 12.93
C GLY A 434 24.12 38.02 14.30
N SER A 435 24.77 38.56 15.35
CA SER A 435 24.39 38.62 16.78
C SER A 435 23.70 37.43 17.48
N GLU A 436 24.39 36.88 18.49
CA GLU A 436 23.84 36.04 19.58
C GLU A 436 22.73 36.77 20.39
N PRO A 437 21.75 36.03 20.99
CA PRO A 437 21.93 35.48 22.34
C PRO A 437 21.38 34.06 22.59
N ALA A 438 22.09 33.34 23.47
CA ALA A 438 21.71 32.23 24.37
C ALA A 438 21.05 30.93 23.82
N GLU A 439 21.70 29.79 24.09
CA GLU A 439 21.25 28.43 23.78
C GLU A 439 19.90 28.03 24.43
N PRO A 440 19.06 27.26 23.71
CA PRO A 440 18.17 26.29 24.33
C PRO A 440 18.59 24.85 23.98
N VAL A 441 18.69 24.04 25.02
CA VAL A 441 18.97 22.60 25.00
C VAL A 441 17.91 21.84 24.21
N ASP A 442 18.34 20.94 23.32
CA ASP A 442 17.48 20.11 22.45
C ASP A 442 16.49 19.23 23.27
N PRO A 443 15.16 19.48 23.18
CA PRO A 443 14.15 18.75 23.93
C PRO A 443 14.03 17.26 23.55
N ARG A 444 14.57 16.84 22.40
CA ARG A 444 14.58 15.41 22.02
C ARG A 444 15.62 14.61 22.79
N LYS A 445 16.75 15.22 23.17
CA LYS A 445 17.81 14.51 23.90
C LYS A 445 17.39 14.22 25.34
N ALA A 446 16.72 15.17 26.00
CA ALA A 446 16.15 15.00 27.34
C ALA A 446 15.00 13.97 27.37
N ALA A 447 14.17 13.91 26.33
CA ALA A 447 13.09 12.91 26.22
C ALA A 447 13.62 11.48 26.04
N VAL A 448 14.73 11.31 25.31
CA VAL A 448 15.38 10.01 25.11
C VAL A 448 16.08 9.53 26.38
N GLU A 449 16.74 10.41 27.11
CA GLU A 449 17.36 10.08 28.41
C GLU A 449 16.30 9.71 29.47
N ALA A 450 15.17 10.42 29.52
CA ALA A 450 14.04 10.09 30.39
C ALA A 450 13.37 8.75 30.04
N ALA A 451 13.30 8.40 28.75
CA ALA A 451 12.79 7.10 28.30
C ALA A 451 13.72 5.94 28.66
N ILE A 452 15.04 6.15 28.54
CA ILE A 452 16.06 5.16 28.93
C ILE A 452 16.08 4.96 30.45
N ALA A 453 15.91 6.02 31.25
CA ALA A 453 15.80 5.92 32.71
C ALA A 453 14.55 5.14 33.15
N ARG A 454 13.40 5.37 32.51
CA ARG A 454 12.15 4.62 32.79
C ARG A 454 12.23 3.15 32.39
N ALA A 455 12.93 2.84 31.29
CA ALA A 455 13.17 1.47 30.87
C ALA A 455 14.14 0.72 31.81
N LYS A 456 15.15 1.40 32.37
CA LYS A 456 16.05 0.81 33.37
C LYS A 456 15.36 0.58 34.72
N ALA A 457 14.50 1.51 35.17
CA ALA A 457 13.72 1.34 36.40
C ALA A 457 12.76 0.13 36.33
N ARG A 458 12.05 -0.05 35.21
CA ARG A 458 11.17 -1.22 34.99
C ARG A 458 11.91 -2.55 34.94
N LYS A 459 13.16 -2.55 34.49
CA LYS A 459 13.99 -3.77 34.41
C LYS A 459 14.58 -4.16 35.76
N GLN A 460 14.76 -3.21 36.67
CA GLN A 460 15.21 -3.45 38.05
C GLN A 460 14.07 -3.90 38.98
N GLU A 461 12.82 -3.45 38.75
CA GLU A 461 11.64 -3.95 39.49
C GLU A 461 11.23 -5.39 39.12
N GLN A 462 11.63 -5.88 37.94
CA GLN A 462 11.32 -7.26 37.50
C GLN A 462 12.37 -8.31 37.93
N GLN A 463 13.43 -7.93 38.64
CA GLN A 463 14.52 -8.85 39.04
C GLN A 463 14.66 -9.04 40.56
N ALA A 464 13.70 -8.59 41.39
CA ALA A 464 13.68 -8.87 42.82
C ALA A 464 12.37 -9.56 43.25
N GLY A 465 12.45 -10.83 43.67
CA GLY A 465 11.43 -11.54 44.45
C GLY A 465 10.77 -12.73 43.75
N GLY A 466 11.01 -13.95 44.27
CA GLY A 466 10.48 -15.22 43.76
C GLY A 466 9.38 -15.88 44.62
N GLU A 467 8.79 -16.92 43.99
CA GLU A 467 7.95 -18.05 44.44
C GLU A 467 6.60 -17.86 45.20
N PRO A 468 5.63 -18.79 45.01
CA PRO A 468 4.21 -18.47 44.89
C PRO A 468 3.36 -18.83 46.12
N ALA A 469 2.29 -18.06 46.36
CA ALA A 469 1.22 -18.38 47.30
C ALA A 469 -0.15 -18.26 46.62
N GLU A 470 -1.10 -19.09 47.08
CA GLU A 470 -2.45 -19.37 46.59
C GLU A 470 -3.38 -18.17 46.28
N PRO A 471 -4.44 -18.38 45.46
CA PRO A 471 -5.18 -17.30 44.82
C PRO A 471 -6.14 -16.59 45.80
N VAL A 472 -5.96 -15.28 45.97
CA VAL A 472 -6.90 -14.42 46.67
C VAL A 472 -7.89 -13.81 45.68
N ASP A 473 -9.19 -13.91 46.02
CA ASP A 473 -10.35 -13.50 45.22
C ASP A 473 -10.23 -12.05 44.68
N PRO A 474 -10.29 -11.84 43.35
CA PRO A 474 -10.15 -10.52 42.71
C PRO A 474 -11.22 -9.50 43.12
N ARG A 475 -12.35 -9.92 43.71
CA ARG A 475 -13.36 -8.99 44.22
C ARG A 475 -12.90 -8.24 45.47
N LYS A 476 -12.11 -8.85 46.34
CA LYS A 476 -11.67 -8.22 47.59
C LYS A 476 -10.64 -7.10 47.34
N ALA A 477 -9.72 -7.33 46.40
CA ALA A 477 -8.75 -6.34 45.96
C ALA A 477 -9.40 -5.15 45.22
N ALA A 478 -10.45 -5.40 44.44
CA ALA A 478 -11.20 -4.34 43.75
C ALA A 478 -11.96 -3.42 44.75
N VAL A 479 -12.50 -3.99 45.82
CA VAL A 479 -13.21 -3.24 46.87
C VAL A 479 -12.24 -2.39 47.69
N GLU A 480 -11.07 -2.92 48.06
CA GLU A 480 -10.04 -2.14 48.76
C GLU A 480 -9.49 -1.00 47.90
N ALA A 481 -9.27 -1.24 46.60
CA ALA A 481 -8.87 -0.20 45.66
C ALA A 481 -9.95 0.88 45.46
N ALA A 482 -11.24 0.51 45.49
CA ALA A 482 -12.35 1.46 45.40
C ALA A 482 -12.46 2.32 46.68
N ILE A 483 -12.27 1.72 47.86
CA ILE A 483 -12.27 2.44 49.15
C ILE A 483 -11.08 3.39 49.24
N ALA A 484 -9.90 2.99 48.76
CA ALA A 484 -8.72 3.85 48.70
C ALA A 484 -8.92 5.06 47.75
N ARG A 485 -9.54 4.83 46.57
CA ARG A 485 -9.87 5.91 45.62
C ARG A 485 -10.96 6.85 46.15
N ALA A 486 -11.92 6.33 46.91
CA ALA A 486 -12.95 7.14 47.55
C ALA A 486 -12.38 8.01 48.69
N LYS A 487 -11.43 7.47 49.48
CA LYS A 487 -10.71 8.25 50.52
C LYS A 487 -9.80 9.32 49.91
N ALA A 488 -9.10 9.02 48.82
CA ALA A 488 -8.27 9.99 48.10
C ALA A 488 -9.10 11.14 47.50
N ARG A 489 -10.25 10.84 46.88
CA ARG A 489 -11.17 11.88 46.36
C ARG A 489 -11.78 12.75 47.46
N LYS A 490 -12.02 12.19 48.65
CA LYS A 490 -12.56 12.93 49.80
C LYS A 490 -11.50 13.86 50.44
N GLN A 491 -10.22 13.53 50.32
CA GLN A 491 -9.10 14.37 50.76
C GLN A 491 -8.74 15.45 49.73
N GLU A 492 -8.86 15.17 48.43
CA GLU A 492 -8.68 16.18 47.36
C GLU A 492 -9.81 17.24 47.32
N GLN A 493 -11.04 16.88 47.74
CA GLN A 493 -12.16 17.83 47.84
C GLN A 493 -12.15 18.72 49.09
N GLN A 494 -11.24 18.49 50.05
CA GLN A 494 -11.10 19.31 51.27
C GLN A 494 -9.87 20.24 51.28
N ALA A 495 -9.07 20.26 50.20
CA ALA A 495 -7.83 21.03 50.14
C ALA A 495 -7.74 22.04 48.96
N GLY A 496 -8.86 22.36 48.31
CA GLY A 496 -8.91 23.33 47.20
C GLY A 496 -9.75 24.56 47.52
N SER A 497 -9.08 25.67 47.85
CA SER A 497 -9.64 27.03 47.85
C SER A 497 -10.09 27.45 46.44
N GLU A 498 -11.18 28.21 46.40
CA GLU A 498 -11.98 28.68 45.26
C GLU A 498 -11.21 29.14 44.00
N PRO A 499 -11.76 28.82 42.82
CA PRO A 499 -11.79 29.72 41.67
C PRO A 499 -13.21 30.29 41.45
N ALA A 500 -13.26 31.60 41.22
CA ALA A 500 -14.41 32.30 40.69
C ALA A 500 -14.66 31.92 39.22
N GLU A 501 -15.91 31.58 38.87
CA GLU A 501 -16.41 31.56 37.50
C GLU A 501 -17.79 32.24 37.42
N PRO A 502 -18.14 32.80 36.24
CA PRO A 502 -19.08 33.90 36.10
C PRO A 502 -20.55 33.50 36.22
N ALA A 503 -21.34 34.44 36.74
CA ALA A 503 -22.78 34.31 36.94
C ALA A 503 -23.54 34.11 35.61
N ASP A 504 -24.31 33.02 35.55
CA ASP A 504 -25.35 32.79 34.55
C ASP A 504 -26.50 33.81 34.73
N PRO A 505 -26.72 34.74 33.78
CA PRO A 505 -27.74 35.78 33.89
C PRO A 505 -29.17 35.24 33.94
N ARG A 506 -29.41 33.99 33.52
CA ARG A 506 -30.74 33.35 33.60
C ARG A 506 -31.07 32.87 35.01
N LYS A 507 -30.09 32.41 35.79
CA LYS A 507 -30.29 32.05 37.21
C LYS A 507 -30.55 33.28 38.09
N ALA A 508 -29.90 34.40 37.81
CA ALA A 508 -30.16 35.67 38.50
C ALA A 508 -31.56 36.24 38.19
N ALA A 509 -32.03 36.13 36.94
CA ALA A 509 -33.38 36.56 36.55
C ALA A 509 -34.49 35.71 37.20
N VAL A 510 -34.29 34.39 37.30
CA VAL A 510 -35.24 33.49 37.98
C VAL A 510 -35.23 33.72 39.50
N ALA A 511 -34.07 33.94 40.12
CA ALA A 511 -33.99 34.30 41.53
C ALA A 511 -34.65 35.64 41.85
N ALA A 512 -34.48 36.65 40.98
CA ALA A 512 -35.15 37.96 41.13
C ALA A 512 -36.68 37.86 40.93
N ALA A 513 -37.15 36.99 40.04
CA ALA A 513 -38.59 36.73 39.86
C ALA A 513 -39.19 36.01 41.09
N ILE A 514 -38.50 35.01 41.63
CA ILE A 514 -38.93 34.30 42.85
C ILE A 514 -38.92 35.26 44.06
N ALA A 515 -37.90 36.10 44.20
CA ALA A 515 -37.83 37.11 45.26
C ALA A 515 -38.95 38.16 45.16
N ARG A 516 -39.33 38.60 43.94
CA ARG A 516 -40.47 39.50 43.73
C ARG A 516 -41.80 38.84 44.08
N VAL A 517 -41.99 37.56 43.76
CA VAL A 517 -43.20 36.81 44.14
C VAL A 517 -43.26 36.60 45.65
N GLN A 518 -42.13 36.27 46.30
CA GLN A 518 -42.05 36.12 47.75
C GLN A 518 -42.26 37.46 48.49
N ALA A 519 -41.71 38.58 47.99
CA ALA A 519 -41.96 39.91 48.55
C ALA A 519 -43.42 40.35 48.39
N LYS A 520 -44.06 40.04 47.25
CA LYS A 520 -45.49 40.33 47.03
C LYS A 520 -46.40 39.48 47.93
N LYS A 521 -46.00 38.23 48.21
CA LYS A 521 -46.70 37.33 49.13
C LYS A 521 -46.51 37.72 50.60
N ALA A 522 -45.34 38.24 50.98
CA ALA A 522 -45.10 38.80 52.32
C ALA A 522 -45.83 40.14 52.54
N ALA A 523 -45.89 41.01 51.53
CA ALA A 523 -46.65 42.27 51.59
C ALA A 523 -48.18 42.04 51.64
N GLN A 524 -48.70 40.97 51.02
CA GLN A 524 -50.11 40.57 51.15
C GLN A 524 -50.44 39.88 52.48
N GLN A 525 -49.45 39.36 53.20
CA GLN A 525 -49.63 38.76 54.53
C GLN A 525 -49.46 39.76 55.69
N GLN A 526 -48.86 40.93 55.44
CA GLN A 526 -48.76 42.03 56.43
C GLN A 526 -49.96 43.01 56.41
N VAL A 527 -50.85 42.94 55.41
CA VAL A 527 -52.07 43.79 55.35
C VAL A 527 -53.30 43.11 55.99
N VAL A 528 -53.13 41.92 56.59
CA VAL A 528 -54.24 41.14 57.20
C VAL A 528 -54.07 40.96 58.73
N ASN A 529 -53.03 41.52 59.34
CA ASN A 529 -52.82 41.49 60.81
C ASN A 529 -52.31 42.86 61.31
N GLU A 530 -53.15 43.88 61.23
CA GLU A 530 -53.13 45.10 62.05
C GLU A 530 -54.56 45.65 62.08
N ASP A 531 -55.35 45.10 63.00
CA ASP A 531 -56.36 45.79 63.82
C ASP A 531 -55.99 45.53 65.28
#